data_AF-A0A947RUN6-F1
#
_entry.id   AF-A0A947RUN6-F1
#
_cell.length_a   1.000
_cell.length_b   1.000
_cell.length_c   1.000
_cell.angle_alpha   90.00
_cell.angle_beta   90.00
_cell.angle_gamma   90.00
#
_symmetry.space_group_name_H-M   'P 1'
#
loop_
_entity.id
_entity.type
_entity.pdbx_description
1 polymer ?
#
loop_
_entity_poly.entity_id
_entity_poly.type
_entity_poly.pdbx_seq_one_letter_code
_entity_poly.pdbx_strand_id
1 'polypeptide(L)'
;MRKVFMVMLLTAAVIFASAAANAFADSAKVLDIKVDDTLKLFKAVKGSDDLIKSAKGLLVFPSVMKAGIGLGGEYGEGSLLVNGSTQGYYNTASASIGFQLGVQKKSIIIAFMQQDALDKFLGSDGWKIGADA
;
A
#
# COMPACT_ATOMS: atom_id res chain seq x y z
N MET A 1 -6.57 -39.89 -24.76
CA MET A 1 -7.60 -38.87 -24.44
C MET A 1 -7.40 -38.25 -23.05
N ARG A 2 -7.69 -38.94 -21.93
CA ARG A 2 -7.66 -38.35 -20.57
C ARG A 2 -6.29 -37.77 -20.14
N LYS A 3 -5.18 -38.44 -20.45
CA LYS A 3 -3.82 -37.96 -20.11
C LYS A 3 -3.41 -36.73 -20.93
N VAL A 4 -3.82 -36.65 -22.20
CA VAL A 4 -3.53 -35.49 -23.08
C VAL A 4 -4.31 -34.27 -22.63
N PHE A 5 -5.56 -34.45 -22.22
CA PHE A 5 -6.40 -33.38 -21.67
C PHE A 5 -5.84 -32.85 -20.34
N MET A 6 -5.35 -33.74 -19.47
CA MET A 6 -4.74 -33.36 -18.18
C MET A 6 -3.44 -32.56 -18.36
N VAL A 7 -2.59 -32.93 -19.33
CA VAL A 7 -1.35 -32.21 -19.63
C VAL A 7 -1.63 -30.82 -20.20
N MET A 8 -2.61 -30.67 -21.11
CA MET A 8 -3.02 -29.36 -21.62
C MET A 8 -3.54 -28.43 -20.51
N LEU A 9 -4.32 -28.96 -19.56
CA LEU A 9 -4.86 -28.21 -18.44
C LEU A 9 -3.76 -27.72 -17.49
N LEU A 10 -2.75 -28.56 -17.23
CA LEU A 10 -1.58 -28.18 -16.44
C LEU A 10 -0.76 -27.08 -17.12
N THR A 11 -0.52 -27.18 -18.43
CA THR A 11 0.21 -26.15 -19.17
C THR A 11 -0.53 -24.82 -19.22
N ALA A 12 -1.86 -24.84 -19.35
CA ALA A 12 -2.68 -23.63 -19.30
C ALA A 12 -2.61 -22.96 -17.91
N ALA A 13 -2.65 -23.75 -16.84
CA ALA A 13 -2.50 -23.23 -15.47
C ALA A 13 -1.14 -22.57 -15.23
N VAL A 14 -0.05 -23.15 -15.75
CA VAL A 14 1.30 -22.58 -15.63
C VAL A 14 1.43 -21.26 -16.39
N ILE A 15 0.87 -21.17 -17.61
CA ILE A 15 0.87 -19.93 -18.40
C ILE A 15 0.07 -18.84 -17.67
N PHE A 16 -1.11 -19.18 -17.14
CA PHE A 16 -1.96 -18.23 -16.41
C PHE A 16 -1.31 -17.73 -15.12
N ALA A 17 -0.69 -18.62 -14.34
CA ALA A 17 0.04 -18.26 -13.13
C ALA A 17 1.22 -17.33 -13.43
N SER A 18 1.93 -17.59 -14.54
CA SER A 18 3.05 -16.74 -14.98
C SER A 18 2.57 -15.35 -15.41
N ALA A 19 1.47 -15.25 -16.17
CA ALA A 19 0.91 -13.97 -16.58
C ALA A 19 0.42 -13.13 -15.38
N ALA A 20 -0.25 -13.77 -14.42
CA ALA A 20 -0.69 -13.12 -13.19
C ALA A 20 0.51 -12.59 -12.38
N ALA A 21 1.54 -13.41 -12.17
CA ALA A 21 2.74 -12.99 -11.43
C ALA A 21 3.43 -11.77 -12.05
N ASN A 22 3.54 -11.72 -13.39
CA ASN A 22 4.10 -10.56 -14.09
C ASN A 22 3.24 -9.29 -13.91
N ALA A 23 1.91 -9.40 -13.99
CA ALA A 23 1.02 -8.25 -13.79
C ALA A 23 1.09 -7.67 -12.36
N PHE A 24 1.16 -8.54 -11.35
CA PHE A 24 1.34 -8.10 -9.95
C PHE A 24 2.68 -7.42 -9.72
N ALA A 25 3.76 -7.96 -10.31
CA ALA A 25 5.10 -7.38 -10.18
C ALA A 25 5.19 -5.97 -10.80
N ASP A 26 4.53 -5.75 -11.94
CA ASP A 26 4.52 -4.44 -12.61
C ASP A 26 3.74 -3.40 -11.79
N SER A 27 2.60 -3.79 -11.21
CA SER A 27 1.82 -2.91 -10.32
C SER A 27 2.61 -2.53 -9.05
N ALA A 28 3.25 -3.51 -8.42
CA ALA A 28 4.10 -3.32 -7.25
C ALA A 28 5.25 -2.35 -7.52
N LYS A 29 5.94 -2.53 -8.66
CA LYS A 29 7.01 -1.65 -9.10
C LYS A 29 6.54 -0.21 -9.34
N VAL A 30 5.38 -0.03 -9.97
CA VAL A 30 4.78 1.30 -10.18
C VAL A 30 4.41 1.95 -8.84
N LEU A 31 3.94 1.18 -7.86
CA LEU A 31 3.63 1.68 -6.53
C LEU A 31 4.90 2.14 -5.80
N ASP A 32 5.97 1.34 -5.83
CA ASP A 32 7.25 1.70 -5.22
C ASP A 32 7.86 2.98 -5.83
N ILE A 33 7.76 3.16 -7.15
CA ILE A 33 8.19 4.40 -7.82
C ILE A 33 7.42 5.61 -7.25
N LYS A 34 6.10 5.50 -7.10
CA LYS A 34 5.27 6.58 -6.55
C LYS A 34 5.58 6.85 -5.08
N VAL A 35 5.91 5.81 -4.30
CA VAL A 35 6.34 5.94 -2.91
C VAL A 35 7.65 6.70 -2.83
N ASP A 36 8.63 6.34 -3.66
CA ASP A 36 9.92 7.04 -3.73
C ASP A 36 9.75 8.51 -4.11
N ASP A 37 8.93 8.81 -5.10
CA ASP A 37 8.65 10.19 -5.51
C ASP A 37 7.93 10.99 -4.40
N THR A 38 7.03 10.33 -3.67
CA THR A 38 6.35 10.93 -2.51
C THR A 38 7.36 11.24 -1.39
N LEU A 39 8.30 10.33 -1.12
CA LEU A 39 9.35 10.56 -0.13
C LEU A 39 10.31 11.68 -0.57
N LYS A 40 10.67 11.76 -1.85
CA LYS A 40 11.47 12.88 -2.38
C LYS A 40 10.75 14.22 -2.19
N LEU A 41 9.44 14.27 -2.45
CA LEU A 41 8.65 15.46 -2.22
C LEU A 41 8.57 15.79 -0.72
N PHE A 42 8.35 14.78 0.13
CA PHE A 42 8.27 14.96 1.57
C PHE A 42 9.58 15.49 2.16
N LYS A 43 10.74 15.12 1.61
CA LYS A 43 12.05 15.66 2.00
C LYS A 43 12.20 17.18 1.82
N ALA A 44 11.35 17.82 1.01
CA ALA A 44 11.33 19.28 0.89
C ALA A 44 10.67 19.97 2.10
N VAL A 45 10.01 19.22 2.99
CA VAL A 45 9.36 19.75 4.20
C VAL A 45 10.38 19.88 5.34
N LYS A 46 10.41 21.03 6.01
CA LYS A 46 11.35 21.25 7.12
C LYS A 46 11.18 20.20 8.21
N GLY A 47 12.26 19.51 8.57
CA GLY A 47 12.28 18.49 9.63
C GLY A 47 11.87 17.07 9.19
N SER A 48 11.48 16.87 7.93
CA SER A 48 11.13 15.55 7.40
C SER A 48 12.31 14.58 7.38
N ASP A 49 13.52 15.08 7.12
CA ASP A 49 14.73 14.24 7.05
C ASP A 49 15.03 13.55 8.38
N ASP A 50 14.93 14.27 9.49
CA ASP A 50 15.17 13.72 10.82
C ASP A 50 14.08 12.73 11.22
N LEU A 51 12.83 12.99 10.83
CA LEU A 51 11.71 12.07 11.03
C LEU A 51 11.90 10.77 10.24
N ILE A 52 12.27 10.86 8.96
CA ILE A 52 12.56 9.70 8.10
C ILE A 52 13.74 8.90 8.68
N LYS A 53 14.83 9.55 9.08
CA LYS A 53 16.03 8.88 9.63
C LYS A 53 15.77 8.20 10.96
N SER A 54 14.89 8.78 11.78
CA SER A 54 14.58 8.26 13.12
C SER A 54 13.54 7.14 13.11
N ALA A 55 12.74 7.05 12.05
CA ALA A 55 11.72 6.02 11.91
C ALA A 55 12.33 4.61 11.77
N LYS A 56 11.74 3.64 12.45
CA LYS A 56 12.02 2.20 12.29
C LYS A 56 11.38 1.63 11.02
N GLY A 57 10.27 2.21 10.60
CA GLY A 57 9.62 1.92 9.33
C GLY A 57 8.73 3.07 8.88
N LEU A 58 8.45 3.12 7.58
CA LEU A 58 7.58 4.12 6.95
C LEU A 58 6.52 3.39 6.14
N LEU A 59 5.26 3.51 6.50
CA LEU A 59 4.15 3.08 5.65
C LEU A 59 3.68 4.28 4.83
N VAL A 60 3.87 4.21 3.52
CA VAL A 60 3.64 5.32 2.59
C VAL A 60 2.53 4.97 1.63
N PHE A 61 1.44 5.74 1.70
CA PHE A 61 0.36 5.72 0.72
C PHE A 61 0.53 6.94 -0.20
N PRO A 62 1.13 6.82 -1.38
CA PRO A 62 1.42 7.95 -2.25
C PRO A 62 0.14 8.60 -2.81
N SER A 63 -0.97 7.87 -2.83
CA SER A 63 -2.23 8.32 -3.39
C SER A 63 -3.42 7.65 -2.69
N VAL A 64 -4.01 8.37 -1.74
CA VAL A 64 -5.31 8.05 -1.15
C VAL A 64 -6.36 8.95 -1.76
N MET A 65 -7.36 8.32 -2.38
CA MET A 65 -8.50 9.00 -3.00
C MET A 65 -9.69 8.93 -2.06
N LYS A 66 -10.23 10.10 -1.72
CA LYS A 66 -11.49 10.26 -1.00
C LYS A 66 -12.55 10.69 -2.02
N ALA A 67 -13.71 10.04 -2.03
CA ALA A 67 -14.83 10.44 -2.85
C ALA A 67 -16.13 10.37 -2.05
N GLY A 68 -16.94 11.43 -2.09
CA GLY A 68 -18.28 11.42 -1.47
C GLY A 68 -18.92 12.80 -1.32
N ILE A 69 -20.21 12.78 -0.99
CA ILE A 69 -21.05 13.94 -0.67
C ILE A 69 -21.76 13.59 0.64
N GLY A 70 -21.29 14.13 1.77
CA GLY A 70 -21.81 13.78 3.11
C GLY A 70 -21.32 12.42 3.63
N LEU A 71 -21.58 11.35 2.88
CA LEU A 71 -21.03 10.01 3.08
C LEU A 71 -20.08 9.69 1.92
N GLY A 72 -18.86 9.26 2.22
CA GLY A 72 -17.82 8.98 1.23
C GLY A 72 -16.92 7.82 1.60
N GLY A 73 -16.21 7.27 0.61
CA GLY A 73 -15.18 6.27 0.81
C GLY A 73 -13.79 6.86 0.61
N GLU A 74 -12.82 6.37 1.36
CA GLU A 74 -11.39 6.56 1.07
C GLU A 74 -10.79 5.23 0.66
N TYR A 75 -9.93 5.25 -0.37
CA TYR A 75 -9.13 4.10 -0.78
C TYR A 75 -7.73 4.54 -1.22
N GLY A 76 -6.71 3.75 -0.87
CA GLY A 76 -5.37 3.93 -1.39
C GLY A 76 -4.49 2.71 -1.16
N GLU A 77 -3.47 2.57 -1.99
CA GLU A 77 -2.43 1.54 -1.89
C GLU A 77 -1.13 2.18 -1.41
N GLY A 78 -0.30 1.41 -0.73
CA GLY A 78 0.95 1.88 -0.15
C GLY A 78 1.96 0.77 0.09
N SER A 79 3.21 1.16 0.29
CA SER A 79 4.33 0.27 0.61
C SER A 79 4.82 0.55 2.02
N LEU A 80 5.12 -0.50 2.78
CA LEU A 80 5.86 -0.41 4.03
C LEU A 80 7.36 -0.53 3.74
N LEU A 81 8.12 0.49 4.11
CA LEU A 81 9.56 0.51 4.02
C LEU A 81 10.16 0.27 5.40
N VAL A 82 11.11 -0.66 5.50
CA VAL A 82 11.94 -0.87 6.69
C VAL A 82 13.38 -0.84 6.24
N ASN A 83 14.23 -0.05 6.91
CA ASN A 83 15.63 0.17 6.51
C ASN A 83 15.79 0.59 5.04
N GLY A 84 14.82 1.35 4.51
CA GLY A 84 14.84 1.86 3.13
C GLY A 84 14.48 0.83 2.06
N SER A 85 14.04 -0.38 2.42
CA SER A 85 13.58 -1.41 1.48
C SER A 85 12.09 -1.71 1.68
N THR A 86 11.36 -1.95 0.60
CA THR A 86 9.95 -2.37 0.65
C THR A 86 9.84 -3.77 1.25
N GLN A 87 9.17 -3.87 2.41
CA GLN A 87 8.91 -5.14 3.10
C GLN A 87 7.52 -5.70 2.83
N GLY A 88 6.58 -4.86 2.40
CA GLY A 88 5.21 -5.29 2.14
C GLY A 88 4.35 -4.21 1.51
N TYR A 89 3.24 -4.64 0.90
CA TYR A 89 2.26 -3.78 0.26
C TYR A 89 0.95 -3.85 1.03
N TYR A 90 0.32 -2.69 1.22
CA TYR A 90 -0.88 -2.52 2.03
C TYR A 90 -1.88 -1.65 1.30
N ASN A 91 -3.15 -1.83 1.61
CA ASN A 91 -4.22 -0.96 1.19
C ASN A 91 -4.91 -0.35 2.42
N THR A 92 -5.41 0.86 2.27
CA THR A 92 -6.31 1.49 3.23
C THR A 92 -7.66 1.68 2.56
N ALA A 93 -8.72 1.32 3.29
CA ALA A 93 -10.09 1.58 2.90
C ALA A 93 -10.86 2.02 4.14
N SER A 94 -11.59 3.13 4.06
CA SER A 94 -12.44 3.58 5.16
C SER A 94 -13.70 4.26 4.65
N ALA A 95 -14.80 4.09 5.40
CA ALA A 95 -15.96 4.95 5.26
C ALA A 95 -15.65 6.26 5.98
N SER A 96 -16.02 7.37 5.37
CA SER A 96 -15.78 8.70 5.90
C SER A 96 -17.06 9.53 5.83
N ILE A 97 -17.39 10.16 6.95
CA ILE A 97 -18.51 11.09 7.06
C ILE A 97 -17.91 12.50 7.13
N GLY A 98 -18.30 13.41 6.24
CA GLY A 98 -17.69 14.73 6.19
C GLY A 98 -18.46 15.75 5.36
N PHE A 99 -18.31 17.03 5.74
CA PHE A 99 -18.99 18.18 5.12
C PHE A 99 -18.40 18.60 3.76
N GLN A 100 -17.28 18.01 3.34
CA GLN A 100 -16.66 18.31 2.04
C GLN A 100 -17.28 17.47 0.93
N LEU A 101 -17.83 18.16 -0.07
CA LEU A 101 -18.34 17.57 -1.30
C LEU A 101 -17.18 17.46 -2.31
N GLY A 102 -16.89 16.24 -2.79
CA GLY A 102 -16.02 16.07 -3.96
C GLY A 102 -15.03 14.92 -3.89
N VAL A 103 -14.08 14.95 -4.83
CA VAL A 103 -12.97 14.00 -4.93
C VAL A 103 -11.70 14.70 -4.45
N GLN A 104 -11.01 14.11 -3.48
CA GLN A 104 -9.74 14.59 -2.97
C GLN A 104 -8.68 13.51 -3.12
N LYS A 105 -7.45 13.94 -3.43
CA LYS A 105 -6.28 13.06 -3.50
C LYS A 105 -5.23 13.59 -2.53
N LYS A 106 -4.74 12.73 -1.64
CA LYS A 106 -3.69 13.06 -0.67
C LYS A 106 -2.66 11.94 -0.58
N SER A 107 -1.45 12.28 -0.16
CA SER A 107 -0.45 11.29 0.23
C SER A 107 -0.42 11.18 1.75
N ILE A 108 -0.22 9.99 2.28
CA ILE A 108 -0.14 9.72 3.72
C ILE A 108 1.19 9.01 3.99
N ILE A 109 1.95 9.49 4.97
CA ILE A 109 3.17 8.84 5.46
C ILE A 109 2.98 8.58 6.95
N ILE A 110 3.07 7.31 7.34
CA ILE A 110 2.99 6.87 8.73
C ILE A 110 4.40 6.43 9.14
N ALA A 111 4.98 7.13 10.11
CA ALA A 111 6.31 6.82 10.64
C ALA A 111 6.21 6.03 11.94
N PHE A 112 6.73 4.80 11.94
CA PHE A 112 6.86 3.98 13.13
C PHE A 112 8.13 4.37 13.86
N MET A 113 8.01 5.20 14.89
CA MET A 113 9.16 5.72 15.64
C MET A 113 9.73 4.70 16.65
N GLN A 114 8.90 3.77 17.09
CA GLN A 114 9.26 2.73 18.06
C GLN A 114 9.22 1.36 17.38
N GLN A 115 10.15 0.48 17.77
CA GLN A 115 10.27 -0.86 17.18
C GLN A 115 9.05 -1.71 17.53
N ASP A 116 8.54 -1.61 18.77
CA ASP A 116 7.37 -2.36 19.21
C ASP A 116 6.11 -2.01 18.40
N ALA A 117 5.93 -0.76 18.01
CA ALA A 117 4.83 -0.31 17.17
C ALA A 117 4.92 -0.89 15.75
N LEU A 118 6.14 -0.95 15.19
CA LEU A 118 6.38 -1.61 13.90
C LEU A 118 6.15 -3.12 13.99
N ASP A 119 6.66 -3.77 15.04
CA ASP A 119 6.53 -5.21 15.22
C ASP A 119 5.07 -5.62 15.44
N LYS A 120 4.32 -4.85 16.25
CA LYS A 120 2.87 -5.04 16.41
C LYS A 120 2.13 -4.87 15.09
N PHE A 121 2.52 -3.89 14.28
CA PHE A 121 1.95 -3.70 12.96
C PHE A 121 2.20 -4.90 12.04
N LEU A 122 3.45 -5.36 11.97
CA LEU A 122 3.86 -6.52 11.16
C LEU A 122 3.24 -7.83 11.65
N GLY A 123 3.03 -7.98 12.96
CA GLY A 123 2.42 -9.15 13.59
C GLY A 123 0.89 -9.14 13.59
N SER A 124 0.26 -8.02 13.23
CA SER A 124 -1.18 -7.94 13.00
C SER A 124 -1.52 -8.35 11.57
N ASP A 125 -2.78 -8.70 11.28
CA ASP A 125 -3.28 -8.99 9.91
C ASP A 125 -3.29 -7.75 8.97
N GLY A 126 -2.44 -6.75 9.24
CA GLY A 126 -2.30 -5.50 8.51
C GLY A 126 -3.19 -4.35 9.02
N TRP A 127 -2.95 -3.16 8.47
CA TRP A 127 -3.74 -1.94 8.73
C TRP A 127 -5.21 -2.13 8.34
N LYS A 128 -6.11 -2.29 9.31
CA LYS A 128 -7.56 -2.13 9.10
C LYS A 128 -8.07 -0.98 9.95
N ILE A 129 -8.02 0.25 9.42
CA ILE A 129 -8.82 1.34 10.00
C ILE A 129 -10.29 1.07 9.64
N GLY A 130 -11.12 0.81 10.66
CA GLY A 130 -12.58 0.74 10.51
C GLY A 130 -13.30 -0.41 11.21
N ALA A 131 -12.63 -1.21 12.04
CA ALA A 131 -13.24 -2.35 12.74
C ALA A 131 -13.17 -2.26 14.27
N ASP A 132 -13.14 -1.05 14.84
CA ASP A 132 -13.43 -0.82 16.25
C ASP A 132 -14.36 0.39 16.38
N ALA A 133 -15.66 0.09 16.41
CA ALA A 133 -16.72 0.89 16.98
C ALA A 133 -17.59 -0.04 17.84
#